data_AF-A0A355DMX1-F1
#
_entry.id   AF-A0A355DMX1-F1
#
_cell.length_a   1.000
_cell.length_b   1.000
_cell.length_c   1.000
_cell.angle_alpha   90.00
_cell.angle_beta   90.00
_cell.angle_gamma   90.00
#
_symmetry.space_group_name_H-M   'P 1'
#
loop_
_entity.id
_entity.type
_entity.pdbx_description
1 polymer ?
#
loop_
_entity_poly.entity_id
_entity_poly.type
_entity_poly.pdbx_seq_one_letter_code
_entity_poly.pdbx_strand_id
1 'polypeptide(L)'
;LRDQGKAMRIGVNHGSLAERMLFTYGDTPEGMVESALEFLKICESLDFRNLVISLKASRVPVMLAAYRLMVRRMDELGMDYPLHLGVTEAGDGEYGRIKST
;
A
#
# COMPACT_ATOMS: atom_id res chain seq x y z
N LEU A 1 18.60 -2.91 8.70
CA LEU A 1 18.26 -3.08 7.27
C LEU A 1 19.09 -2.13 6.40
N ARG A 2 19.05 -0.82 6.70
CA ARG A 2 19.86 0.22 6.03
C ARG A 2 21.33 -0.15 5.87
N ASP A 3 22.01 -0.43 6.98
CA ASP A 3 23.46 -0.66 6.99
C ASP A 3 23.88 -1.97 6.28
N GLN A 4 22.91 -2.82 5.93
CA GLN A 4 23.12 -4.06 5.17
C GLN A 4 22.73 -3.90 3.69
N GLY A 5 22.34 -2.70 3.24
CA GLY A 5 21.87 -2.45 1.87
C GLY A 5 20.57 -3.16 1.51
N LYS A 6 19.76 -3.59 2.48
CA LYS A 6 18.54 -4.37 2.24
C LYS A 6 17.33 -3.47 2.03
N ALA A 7 16.48 -3.87 1.09
CA ALA A 7 15.17 -3.25 0.86
C ALA A 7 14.13 -3.74 1.86
N MET A 8 13.10 -2.92 2.11
CA MET A 8 11.92 -3.28 2.90
C MET A 8 10.65 -2.97 2.13
N ARG A 9 9.66 -3.86 2.19
CA ARG A 9 8.33 -3.59 1.62
C ARG A 9 7.38 -3.12 2.71
N ILE A 10 6.78 -1.94 2.52
CA ILE A 10 5.63 -1.47 3.30
C ILE A 10 4.37 -2.04 2.63
N GLY A 11 3.70 -2.94 3.34
CA GLY A 11 2.48 -3.59 2.86
C GLY A 11 1.28 -3.21 3.69
N VAL A 12 0.30 -2.56 3.08
CA VAL A 12 -0.99 -2.25 3.69
C VAL A 12 -2.05 -3.20 3.13
N ASN A 13 -2.72 -3.92 4.02
CA ASN A 13 -3.87 -4.75 3.67
C ASN A 13 -5.14 -4.07 4.19
N HIS A 14 -6.13 -3.93 3.32
CA HIS A 14 -7.43 -3.33 3.65
C HIS A 14 -8.09 -3.99 4.86
N GLY A 15 -8.10 -5.33 4.92
CA GLY A 15 -8.70 -6.08 6.02
C GLY A 15 -7.94 -6.07 7.35
N SER A 16 -6.76 -5.43 7.42
CA SER A 16 -5.98 -5.34 8.65
C SER A 16 -5.46 -3.92 8.88
N LEU A 17 -6.24 -2.91 8.48
CA LEU A 17 -5.95 -1.51 8.81
C LEU A 17 -5.98 -1.32 10.33
N ALA A 18 -5.09 -0.48 10.83
CA ALA A 18 -5.07 -0.13 12.25
C ALA A 18 -6.40 0.53 12.65
N GLU A 19 -6.90 0.23 13.84
CA GLU A 19 -8.20 0.75 14.34
C GLU A 19 -8.30 2.27 14.25
N ARG A 20 -7.22 2.99 14.57
CA ARG A 20 -7.16 4.45 14.42
C ARG A 20 -7.39 4.91 12.97
N MET A 21 -6.86 4.18 11.98
CA MET A 21 -7.03 4.53 10.57
C MET A 21 -8.45 4.26 10.11
N LEU A 22 -9.04 3.16 10.56
CA LEU A 22 -10.46 2.85 10.33
C LEU A 22 -11.36 3.91 10.96
N PHE A 23 -11.04 4.39 12.16
CA PHE A 23 -11.83 5.44 12.81
C PHE A 23 -11.70 6.79 12.11
N THR A 24 -10.48 7.18 11.71
CA THR A 24 -10.22 8.50 11.10
C THR A 24 -10.66 8.57 9.64
N TYR A 25 -10.39 7.53 8.84
CA TYR A 25 -10.57 7.54 7.39
C TYR A 25 -11.60 6.51 6.90
N GLY A 26 -12.12 5.67 7.78
CA GLY A 26 -13.02 4.58 7.39
C GLY A 26 -12.31 3.43 6.67
N ASP A 27 -13.11 2.46 6.25
CA ASP A 27 -12.72 1.36 5.36
C ASP A 27 -12.66 1.87 3.91
N THR A 28 -11.67 2.72 3.61
CA THR A 28 -11.57 3.47 2.35
C THR A 28 -10.18 3.37 1.70
N PRO A 29 -10.08 3.62 0.38
CA PRO A 29 -8.79 3.77 -0.30
C PRO A 29 -7.88 4.84 0.35
N GLU A 30 -8.47 5.91 0.87
CA GLU A 30 -7.75 6.97 1.57
C GLU A 30 -7.09 6.47 2.85
N GLY A 31 -7.83 5.71 3.68
CA GLY A 31 -7.28 5.09 4.88
C GLY A 31 -6.10 4.16 4.59
N MET A 32 -6.13 3.43 3.47
CA MET A 32 -5.00 2.61 3.03
C MET A 32 -3.77 3.44 2.66
N VAL A 33 -3.96 4.52 1.90
CA VAL A 33 -2.88 5.38 1.43
C VAL A 33 -2.26 6.16 2.59
N GLU A 34 -3.06 6.74 3.47
CA GLU A 34 -2.57 7.45 4.65
C GLU A 34 -1.84 6.50 5.60
N SER A 35 -2.29 5.24 5.72
CA SER A 35 -1.54 4.22 6.47
C SER A 35 -0.16 3.97 5.87
N ALA A 36 -0.04 3.85 4.54
CA ALA A 36 1.26 3.67 3.88
C ALA A 36 2.16 4.92 4.03
N LEU A 37 1.62 6.11 3.83
CA LEU A 37 2.33 7.38 3.93
C LEU A 37 2.89 7.63 5.34
N GLU A 38 2.18 7.21 6.38
CA GLU A 38 2.71 7.30 7.74
C GLU A 38 3.99 6.49 7.92
N PHE A 39 4.01 5.24 7.48
CA PHE A 39 5.20 4.40 7.56
C PHE A 39 6.33 4.91 6.66
N LEU A 40 6.00 5.48 5.49
CA LEU A 40 7.00 6.13 4.62
C LEU A 40 7.67 7.30 5.33
N LYS A 41 6.89 8.20 5.97
CA LYS A 41 7.43 9.33 6.73
C LYS A 41 8.35 8.89 7.87
N ILE A 42 8.00 7.79 8.55
CA ILE A 42 8.86 7.19 9.58
C ILE A 42 10.17 6.67 8.96
N CYS A 43 10.10 6.01 7.81
CA CYS A 43 11.31 5.52 7.14
C CYS A 43 12.19 6.67 6.64
N GLU A 44 11.61 7.71 6.07
CA GLU A 44 12.34 8.90 5.62
C GLU A 44 13.01 9.65 6.78
N SER A 45 12.34 9.78 7.93
CA SER A 45 12.94 10.41 9.11
C SER A 45 14.12 9.63 9.69
N LEU A 46 14.21 8.33 9.35
CA LEU A 46 15.33 7.44 9.68
C LEU A 46 16.36 7.32 8.54
N ASP A 47 16.24 8.15 7.50
CA ASP A 47 17.05 8.12 6.28
C ASP A 47 17.08 6.72 5.62
N PHE A 48 15.94 6.04 5.64
CA PHE A 48 15.76 4.74 5.03
C PHE A 48 14.85 4.86 3.80
N ARG A 49 15.46 4.90 2.61
CA ARG A 49 14.74 5.07 1.32
C ARG A 49 14.66 3.82 0.47
N ASN A 50 15.29 2.71 0.87
CA ASN A 50 15.24 1.46 0.12
C ASN A 50 13.91 0.73 0.37
N LEU A 51 12.84 1.29 -0.20
CA LEU A 51 11.45 0.92 0.09
C LEU A 51 10.71 0.47 -1.16
N VAL A 52 9.73 -0.41 -0.95
CA VAL A 52 8.74 -0.83 -1.94
C VAL A 52 7.36 -0.75 -1.30
N ILE A 53 6.33 -0.28 -2.01
CA ILE A 53 4.99 -0.10 -1.44
C ILE A 53 4.03 -1.13 -2.05
N SER A 54 3.14 -1.69 -1.23
CA SER A 54 2.02 -2.51 -1.71
C SER A 54 0.73 -2.17 -0.96
N LEU A 55 -0.35 -2.01 -1.71
CA LEU A 55 -1.70 -1.75 -1.20
C LEU A 55 -2.59 -2.90 -1.68
N LYS A 56 -3.04 -3.76 -0.77
CA LYS A 56 -3.81 -4.94 -1.14
C LYS A 56 -5.23 -4.88 -0.58
N ALA A 57 -6.20 -5.15 -1.44
CA ALA A 57 -7.61 -5.25 -1.06
C ALA A 57 -8.28 -6.42 -1.81
N SER A 58 -9.28 -7.03 -1.18
CA SER A 58 -10.06 -8.14 -1.75
C SER A 58 -11.02 -7.70 -2.86
N ARG A 59 -11.37 -6.40 -2.88
CA ARG A 59 -12.20 -5.74 -3.89
C ARG A 59 -11.32 -4.98 -4.88
N VAL A 60 -11.31 -5.43 -6.13
CA VAL A 60 -10.51 -4.83 -7.21
C VAL A 60 -10.74 -3.31 -7.36
N PRO A 61 -11.98 -2.77 -7.33
CA PRO A 61 -12.18 -1.32 -7.45
C PRO A 61 -11.51 -0.51 -6.32
N VAL A 62 -11.51 -1.03 -5.09
CA VAL A 62 -10.87 -0.40 -3.93
C VAL A 62 -9.36 -0.40 -4.11
N MET A 63 -8.80 -1.56 -4.50
CA MET A 63 -7.38 -1.70 -4.77
C MET A 63 -6.90 -0.72 -5.86
N LEU A 64 -7.63 -0.65 -6.99
CA LEU A 64 -7.31 0.27 -8.09
C LEU A 64 -7.38 1.73 -7.64
N ALA A 65 -8.42 2.12 -6.90
CA ALA A 65 -8.55 3.46 -6.35
C ALA A 65 -7.39 3.79 -5.40
N ALA A 66 -7.00 2.85 -4.53
CA ALA A 66 -5.91 3.02 -3.57
C ALA A 66 -4.55 3.21 -4.28
N TYR A 67 -4.22 2.37 -5.28
CA TYR A 67 -2.97 2.55 -6.03
C TYR A 67 -2.94 3.86 -6.82
N ARG A 68 -4.03 4.23 -7.48
CA ARG A 68 -4.10 5.50 -8.22
C ARG A 68 -3.94 6.70 -7.29
N LEU A 69 -4.59 6.65 -6.12
CA LEU A 69 -4.45 7.68 -5.10
C LEU A 69 -3.03 7.71 -4.55
N MET A 70 -2.42 6.56 -4.26
CA MET A 70 -1.04 6.46 -3.79
C MET A 70 -0.06 7.15 -4.74
N VAL A 71 -0.15 6.89 -6.05
CA VAL A 71 0.71 7.54 -7.05
C VAL A 71 0.54 9.06 -7.02
N ARG A 72 -0.70 9.56 -7.03
CA ARG A 72 -0.95 11.01 -6.93
C ARG A 72 -0.34 11.63 -5.67
N ARG A 73 -0.49 10.95 -4.53
CA ARG A 73 0.05 11.43 -3.26
C ARG A 73 1.57 11.41 -3.25
N MET A 74 2.19 10.40 -3.86
CA MET A 74 3.65 10.36 -4.05
C MET A 74 4.11 11.51 -4.94
N ASP A 75 3.43 11.77 -6.06
CA ASP A 75 3.76 12.89 -6.96
C ASP A 75 3.65 14.24 -6.22
N GLU A 76 2.58 14.45 -5.45
CA GLU A 76 2.36 15.66 -4.64
C GLU A 76 3.43 15.87 -3.57
N LEU A 77 3.97 14.78 -3.01
CA LEU A 77 4.99 14.81 -1.96
C LEU A 77 6.42 14.70 -2.49
N GLY A 78 6.61 14.57 -3.80
CA GLY A 78 7.93 14.39 -4.42
C GLY A 78 8.60 13.06 -4.07
N MET A 79 7.80 11.99 -3.89
CA MET A 79 8.26 10.63 -3.61
C MET A 79 8.20 9.76 -4.87
N ASP A 80 9.13 8.82 -5.02
CA ASP A 80 9.28 8.00 -6.24
C ASP A 80 9.46 6.50 -5.94
N TYR A 81 8.82 6.01 -4.87
CA TYR A 81 8.95 4.62 -4.45
C TYR A 81 8.24 3.63 -5.42
N PRO A 82 8.87 2.49 -5.72
CA PRO A 82 8.27 1.46 -6.57
C PRO A 82 7.04 0.82 -5.93
N LEU A 83 6.06 0.48 -6.77
CA LEU A 83 4.83 -0.20 -6.38
C LEU A 83 4.92 -1.70 -6.68
N HIS A 84 4.67 -2.53 -5.68
CA HIS A 84 4.43 -3.96 -5.81
C HIS A 84 2.94 -4.21 -5.91
N LEU A 85 2.45 -4.46 -7.14
CA LEU A 85 1.05 -4.77 -7.40
C LEU A 85 0.72 -6.20 -7.00
N GLY A 86 -0.41 -6.39 -6.32
CA GLY A 86 -0.91 -7.72 -6.00
C GLY A 86 -2.32 -7.66 -5.44
N VAL A 87 -3.19 -8.52 -5.96
CA VAL A 87 -4.54 -8.73 -5.44
C VAL A 87 -4.45 -9.73 -4.28
N THR A 88 -5.06 -9.42 -3.13
CA THR A 88 -5.24 -10.40 -2.06
C THR A 88 -6.51 -11.20 -2.29
N GLU A 89 -6.44 -12.51 -2.00
CA GLU A 89 -7.55 -13.45 -2.14
C GLU A 89 -8.20 -13.44 -3.54
N ALA A 90 -7.43 -13.90 -4.51
CA ALA A 90 -7.95 -14.30 -5.81
C ALA A 90 -9.05 -15.39 -5.66
N GLY A 91 -9.00 -16.20 -4.60
CA GLY A 91 -9.79 -17.42 -4.49
C GLY A 91 -9.16 -18.55 -5.32
N ASP A 92 -9.74 -19.74 -5.24
CA ASP A 92 -9.20 -20.92 -5.91
C ASP A 92 -9.71 -21.04 -7.36
N GLY A 93 -8.89 -21.55 -8.28
CA GLY A 93 -9.30 -21.86 -9.65
C GLY A 93 -9.48 -20.65 -10.59
N GLU A 94 -10.57 -20.66 -11.38
CA GLU A 94 -10.82 -19.71 -12.48
C GLU A 94 -11.18 -18.30 -12.00
N TYR A 95 -11.86 -18.20 -10.85
CA TYR A 95 -12.27 -16.93 -10.25
C TYR A 95 -11.08 -16.08 -9.80
N GLY A 96 -10.00 -16.73 -9.35
CA GLY A 96 -8.75 -16.06 -9.01
C GLY A 96 -7.95 -15.58 -10.22
N ARG A 97 -8.04 -16.28 -11.34
CA ARG A 97 -7.43 -15.82 -12.60
C ARG A 97 -8.14 -14.57 -13.14
N ILE A 98 -9.47 -14.54 -13.09
CA ILE A 98 -10.26 -13.38 -13.54
C ILE A 98 -10.05 -12.17 -12.63
N LYS A 99 -9.93 -12.34 -11.31
CA LYS A 99 -9.64 -11.23 -10.39
C LYS A 99 -8.21 -10.67 -10.51
N SER A 100 -7.28 -11.48 -10.99
CA SER A 100 -5.86 -11.12 -11.09
C SER A 100 -5.45 -10.63 -12.49
N THR A 101 -6.35 -10.73 -13.47
CA THR A 101 -6.20 -10.24 -14.85
C THR A 101 -6.99 -8.95 -15.02
#